data_AF-A0A7J7VUU3-F1
#
_entry.id   AF-A0A7J7VUU3-F1
#
_cell.length_a   1.000
_cell.length_b   1.000
_cell.length_c   1.000
_cell.angle_alpha   90.00
_cell.angle_beta   90.00
_cell.angle_gamma   90.00
#
_symmetry.space_group_name_H-M   'P 1'
#
loop_
_entity.id
_entity.type
_entity.pdbx_description
1 polymer ?
#
loop_
_entity_poly.entity_id
_entity_poly.type
_entity_poly.pdbx_seq_one_letter_code
_entity_poly.pdbx_strand_id
1 'polypeptide(L)'
;MSIVLVCFPNAPKVSDEAVRKDAELDKYLESRVEEIMEKFREDGMPDLAQVMRILSAENIPNLPPGGGLAGKRNIIEAVYSKLNPHRENEGGAGDLEDPW
;
A
#
# COMPACT_ATOMS: atom_id res chain seq x y z
N MET A 1 13.77 -11.83 -7.34
CA MET A 1 14.54 -10.56 -7.26
C MET A 1 15.60 -10.68 -6.18
N SER A 2 16.84 -10.29 -6.45
CA SER A 2 17.95 -10.36 -5.49
C SER A 2 18.58 -8.97 -5.32
N ILE A 3 18.82 -8.55 -4.07
CA ILE A 3 19.42 -7.26 -3.73
C ILE A 3 20.44 -7.42 -2.62
N VAL A 4 21.54 -6.68 -2.68
CA VAL A 4 22.56 -6.57 -1.63
C VAL A 4 22.73 -5.09 -1.28
N LEU A 5 22.57 -4.75 0.00
CA LEU A 5 22.66 -3.39 0.50
C LEU A 5 23.84 -3.30 1.49
N VAL A 6 24.87 -2.51 1.16
CA VAL A 6 26.08 -2.33 1.99
C VAL A 6 26.14 -0.89 2.49
N CYS A 7 26.08 -0.71 3.81
CA CYS A 7 26.13 0.61 4.45
C CYS A 7 27.51 0.91 5.05
N PHE A 8 28.11 2.03 4.65
CA PHE A 8 29.35 2.54 5.24
C PHE A 8 29.09 3.42 6.48
N PRO A 9 30.12 3.78 7.27
CA PRO A 9 29.94 4.57 8.49
C PRO A 9 29.15 5.87 8.32
N ASN A 10 29.27 6.54 7.16
CA ASN A 10 28.59 7.80 6.84
C ASN A 10 27.29 7.62 6.03
N ALA A 11 26.75 6.40 5.96
CA ALA A 11 25.43 6.18 5.39
C ALA A 11 24.35 6.96 6.19
N PRO A 12 23.23 7.35 5.54
CA PRO A 12 22.13 8.05 6.21
C PRO A 12 21.71 7.34 7.50
N LYS A 13 21.52 8.12 8.57
CA LYS A 13 21.05 7.62 9.85
C LYS A 13 19.53 7.73 9.92
N VAL A 14 18.94 6.95 10.82
CA VAL A 14 17.53 7.10 11.17
C VAL A 14 17.31 8.52 11.68
N SER A 15 16.25 9.15 11.18
CA SER A 15 15.82 10.48 11.60
C SER A 15 14.44 10.36 12.23
N ASP A 16 14.27 10.90 13.44
CA ASP A 16 12.99 10.90 14.15
C ASP A 16 11.90 11.63 13.35
N GLU A 17 12.28 12.68 12.61
CA GLU A 17 11.36 13.39 11.73
C GLU A 17 10.88 12.49 10.58
N ALA A 18 11.78 11.69 10.00
CA ALA A 18 11.44 10.76 8.94
C ALA A 18 10.51 9.64 9.44
N VAL A 19 10.80 9.09 10.63
CA VAL A 19 9.94 8.09 11.28
C VAL A 19 8.55 8.66 11.55
N ARG A 20 8.45 9.90 12.06
CA ARG A 20 7.17 10.55 12.30
C ARG A 20 6.37 10.77 11.01
N LYS A 21 7.01 11.31 9.97
CA LYS A 21 6.35 11.53 8.66
C LYS A 21 5.88 10.23 8.03
N ASP A 22 6.65 9.16 8.18
CA ASP A 22 6.29 7.83 7.67
C ASP A 22 5.03 7.30 8.38
N ALA A 23 4.97 7.41 9.71
CA ALA A 23 3.80 7.02 10.48
C ALA A 23 2.56 7.89 10.23
N GLU A 24 2.74 9.19 9.98
CA GLU A 24 1.66 10.11 9.57
C GLU A 24 1.10 9.72 8.20
N LEU A 25 1.96 9.37 7.25
CA LEU A 25 1.55 8.89 5.93
C LEU A 25 0.82 7.54 6.03
N ASP A 26 1.30 6.62 6.86
CA ASP A 26 0.64 5.32 7.05
C ASP A 26 -0.79 5.52 7.58
N LYS A 27 -0.97 6.31 8.64
CA LYS A 27 -2.30 6.63 9.17
C LYS A 27 -3.19 7.31 8.13
N TYR A 28 -2.64 8.21 7.33
CA TYR A 28 -3.39 8.85 6.26
C TYR A 28 -3.89 7.80 5.25
N LEU A 29 -3.02 6.89 4.80
CA LEU A 29 -3.39 5.82 3.88
C LEU A 29 -4.42 4.87 4.48
N GLU A 30 -4.29 4.51 5.77
CA GLU A 30 -5.29 3.71 6.49
C GLU A 30 -6.68 4.38 6.42
N SER A 31 -6.79 5.65 6.80
CA SER A 31 -8.05 6.39 6.74
C SER A 31 -8.59 6.52 5.32
N ARG A 32 -7.73 6.78 4.32
CA ARG A 32 -8.16 6.85 2.92
C ARG A 32 -8.73 5.52 2.41
N VAL A 33 -8.10 4.41 2.76
CA VAL A 33 -8.61 3.07 2.39
C VAL A 33 -9.95 2.82 3.06
N GLU A 34 -10.10 3.12 4.35
CA GLU A 34 -11.38 3.00 5.07
C GLU A 34 -12.49 3.79 4.38
N GLU A 35 -12.23 5.06 4.03
CA GLU A 35 -13.20 5.91 3.32
C GLU A 35 -13.58 5.36 1.93
N ILE A 36 -12.61 4.83 1.18
CA ILE A 36 -12.89 4.20 -0.11
C ILE A 36 -13.81 3.00 0.11
N MET A 37 -13.46 2.11 1.04
CA MET A 37 -14.23 0.90 1.32
C MET A 37 -15.66 1.21 1.80
N GLU A 38 -15.84 2.29 2.57
CA GLU A 38 -17.16 2.76 3.00
C GLU A 38 -18.01 3.30 1.83
N LYS A 39 -17.40 4.08 0.92
CA LYS A 39 -18.13 4.62 -0.25
C LYS A 39 -18.69 3.54 -1.15
N PHE A 40 -17.99 2.42 -1.29
CA PHE A 40 -18.41 1.31 -2.14
C PHE A 40 -19.26 0.27 -1.41
N ARG A 41 -19.62 0.50 -0.15
CA ARG A 41 -20.38 -0.45 0.66
C ARG A 41 -21.76 -0.75 0.08
N GLU A 42 -22.35 0.20 -0.65
CA GLU A 42 -23.66 0.07 -1.31
C GLU A 42 -23.54 -0.39 -2.78
N ASP A 43 -22.47 0.02 -3.49
CA ASP A 43 -22.23 -0.29 -4.92
C ASP A 43 -21.49 -1.62 -5.15
N GLY A 44 -21.05 -2.29 -4.08
CA GLY A 44 -20.27 -3.52 -4.11
C GLY A 44 -18.79 -3.27 -3.81
N MET A 45 -18.20 -4.13 -2.97
CA MET A 45 -16.87 -3.92 -2.41
C MET A 45 -15.76 -3.96 -3.48
N PRO A 46 -14.91 -2.92 -3.62
CA PRO A 46 -13.84 -2.89 -4.61
C PRO A 46 -12.80 -3.99 -4.33
N ASP A 47 -12.11 -4.40 -5.39
CA ASP A 47 -10.88 -5.18 -5.23
C ASP A 47 -9.69 -4.28 -4.89
N LEU A 48 -8.58 -4.91 -4.46
CA LEU A 48 -7.37 -4.19 -4.11
C LEU A 48 -6.81 -3.38 -5.29
N ALA A 49 -6.95 -3.87 -6.53
CA ALA A 49 -6.47 -3.18 -7.73
C ALA A 49 -7.24 -1.86 -7.96
N GLN A 50 -8.56 -1.88 -7.76
CA GLN A 50 -9.41 -0.70 -7.83
C GLN A 50 -9.09 0.30 -6.72
N VAL A 51 -8.87 -0.16 -5.48
CA VAL A 51 -8.44 0.70 -4.37
C VAL A 51 -7.10 1.38 -4.70
N MET A 52 -6.11 0.61 -5.17
CA MET A 52 -4.80 1.15 -5.57
C MET A 52 -4.91 2.15 -6.73
N ARG A 53 -5.82 1.92 -7.69
CA ARG A 53 -6.06 2.84 -8.81
C ARG A 53 -6.65 4.16 -8.34
N ILE A 54 -7.61 4.12 -7.41
CA ILE A 54 -8.22 5.32 -6.83
C ILE A 54 -7.15 6.13 -6.07
N LEU A 55 -6.41 5.49 -5.18
CA LEU A 55 -5.32 6.14 -4.43
C LEU A 55 -4.22 6.71 -5.35
N SER A 56 -3.91 6.06 -6.46
CA SER A 56 -2.93 6.57 -7.43
C SER A 56 -3.43 7.79 -8.21
N ALA A 57 -4.75 7.94 -8.35
CA ALA A 57 -5.36 9.11 -8.97
C ALA A 57 -5.46 10.30 -7.99
N GLU A 58 -5.39 10.02 -6.67
CA GLU A 58 -5.26 11.04 -5.64
C GLU A 58 -3.82 11.58 -5.61
N ASN A 59 -3.66 12.91 -5.50
CA ASN A 59 -2.34 13.51 -5.36
C ASN A 59 -1.86 13.43 -3.90
N ILE A 60 -1.42 12.23 -3.49
CA ILE A 60 -0.99 11.94 -2.12
C ILE A 60 0.42 12.51 -1.89
N PRO A 61 0.60 13.48 -0.97
CA PRO A 61 1.92 14.07 -0.71
C PRO A 61 2.80 13.11 0.11
N ASN A 62 4.11 13.36 0.11
CA ASN A 62 5.11 12.68 0.96
C ASN A 62 5.27 11.17 0.74
N LEU A 63 4.80 10.63 -0.39
CA LEU A 63 5.07 9.24 -0.75
C LEU A 63 6.58 8.96 -0.82
N PRO A 64 7.02 7.73 -0.50
CA PRO A 64 8.43 7.35 -0.57
C PRO A 64 9.03 7.68 -1.94
N PRO A 65 10.17 8.40 -2.00
CA PRO A 65 10.79 8.74 -3.27
C PRO A 65 11.18 7.48 -4.03
N GLY A 66 10.89 7.44 -5.34
CA GLY A 66 11.09 6.27 -6.21
C GLY A 66 10.01 5.20 -6.06
N GLY A 67 9.76 4.73 -4.83
CA GLY A 67 8.77 3.66 -4.57
C GLY A 67 7.30 4.10 -4.73
N GLY A 68 7.01 5.39 -4.54
CA GLY A 68 5.66 5.94 -4.66
C GLY A 68 4.63 5.17 -3.81
N LEU A 69 3.41 5.05 -4.33
CA LEU A 69 2.33 4.29 -3.67
C LEU A 69 2.65 2.78 -3.55
N ALA A 70 3.39 2.22 -4.51
CA ALA A 70 3.79 0.80 -4.47
C ALA A 70 4.66 0.48 -3.23
N GLY A 71 5.50 1.43 -2.81
CA GLY A 71 6.29 1.34 -1.57
C GLY A 71 5.44 1.26 -0.29
N LYS A 72 4.15 1.58 -0.37
CA LYS A 72 3.19 1.52 0.74
C LYS A 72 2.06 0.49 0.54
N ARG A 73 2.17 -0.37 -0.49
CA ARG A 73 1.17 -1.41 -0.79
C ARG A 73 0.85 -2.29 0.42
N ASN A 74 1.86 -2.68 1.20
CA ASN A 74 1.68 -3.57 2.35
C ASN A 74 0.71 -2.98 3.39
N ILE A 75 0.76 -1.67 3.63
CA ILE A 75 -0.14 -0.99 4.57
C ILE A 75 -1.57 -0.97 4.00
N ILE A 76 -1.70 -0.60 2.73
CA ILE A 76 -2.99 -0.57 2.04
C ILE A 76 -3.66 -1.95 2.04
N GLU A 77 -2.89 -3.00 1.74
CA GLU A 77 -3.33 -4.39 1.70
C GLU A 77 -3.72 -4.91 3.09
N ALA A 78 -2.98 -4.55 4.14
CA ALA A 78 -3.32 -4.93 5.51
C ALA A 78 -4.68 -4.34 5.95
N VAL A 79 -4.93 -3.05 5.64
CA VAL A 79 -6.20 -2.38 5.94
C VAL A 79 -7.34 -2.97 5.11
N TYR A 80 -7.10 -3.16 3.81
CA TYR A 80 -8.06 -3.77 2.90
C TYR A 80 -8.51 -5.16 3.39
N SER A 81 -7.55 -6.01 3.76
CA SER A 81 -7.82 -7.38 4.21
C SER A 81 -8.59 -7.39 5.54
N LYS A 82 -8.27 -6.48 6.45
CA LYS A 82 -9.00 -6.31 7.71
C LYS A 82 -10.46 -5.88 7.48
N LEU A 83 -10.71 -5.04 6.49
CA LEU A 83 -12.07 -4.56 6.15
C LEU A 83 -12.84 -5.52 5.24
N ASN A 84 -12.16 -6.49 4.61
CA ASN A 84 -12.75 -7.47 3.71
C ASN A 84 -12.21 -8.90 3.92
N PRO A 85 -12.37 -9.48 5.14
CA PRO A 85 -11.75 -10.76 5.51
C PRO A 85 -12.32 -11.98 4.76
N HIS A 86 -13.48 -11.85 4.12
CA HIS A 86 -14.13 -12.96 3.42
C HIS A 86 -13.59 -13.23 2.01
N ARG A 87 -12.77 -12.32 1.46
CA ARG A 87 -12.32 -12.39 0.07
C ARG A 87 -10.98 -13.10 -0.12
N GLU A 88 -10.22 -13.35 0.94
CA GLU A 88 -8.99 -14.16 0.88
C GLU A 88 -9.24 -15.63 0.49
N ASN A 89 -10.49 -16.12 0.57
CA ASN A 89 -10.85 -17.49 0.20
C ASN A 89 -11.21 -17.68 -1.30
N GLU A 90 -11.30 -16.61 -2.10
CA GLU A 90 -11.60 -16.69 -3.55
C GLU A 90 -10.37 -16.41 -4.45
N GLY A 91 -9.15 -16.43 -3.89
CA GLY A 91 -7.90 -16.16 -4.61
C GLY A 91 -7.01 -17.37 -4.91
N GLY A 92 -7.54 -18.60 -4.80
CA GLY A 92 -6.80 -19.81 -5.09
C GLY A 92 -6.74 -20.13 -6.59
N ALA A 93 -5.55 -20.09 -7.17
CA ALA A 93 -5.19 -20.64 -8.48
C ALA A 93 -5.72 -19.88 -9.72
N GLY A 94 -5.24 -18.66 -9.91
CA GLY A 94 -5.07 -18.08 -11.24
C GLY A 94 -3.59 -18.07 -11.58
N ASP A 95 -3.13 -19.16 -12.20
CA ASP A 95 -1.84 -19.28 -12.86
C ASP A 95 -1.65 -18.08 -13.81
N LEU A 96 -0.96 -17.04 -13.34
CA LEU A 96 -0.38 -16.04 -14.23
C LEU A 96 0.95 -16.63 -14.68
N GLU A 97 0.85 -17.54 -15.66
CA GLU A 97 1.95 -17.81 -16.57
C GLU A 97 2.47 -16.45 -17.05
N ASP A 98 3.75 -16.21 -16.79
CA ASP A 98 4.51 -15.07 -17.25
C ASP A 98 5.15 -15.48 -18.59
N PRO A 99 4.66 -15.03 -19.76
CA PRO A 99 5.48 -15.04 -20.94
C PRO A 99 6.21 -13.69 -20.97
N TRP A 100 7.49 -13.75 -20.59
CA TRP A 100 8.59 -12.79 -20.81
C TRP A 100 9.03 -11.94 -19.61
#